data_AF-A0AAJ1N390-F1
#
_entry.id   AF-A0AAJ1N390-F1
#
_cell.length_a   1.000
_cell.length_b   1.000
_cell.length_c   1.000
_cell.angle_alpha   90.00
_cell.angle_beta   90.00
_cell.angle_gamma   90.00
#
_symmetry.space_group_name_H-M   'P 1'
#
loop_
_entity.id
_entity.type
_entity.pdbx_description
1 polymer ?
#
loop_
_entity_poly.entity_id
_entity_poly.type
_entity_poly.pdbx_seq_one_letter_code
_entity_poly.pdbx_strand_id
1 'polypeptide(L)'
;MNNPIWIGILLWVHRHCIEPMFSLANNRTYNGRMIHADSKDDILNLSINNKLKNHEVVSKGNTGNKQYRDSHGKDLLMLLSRLMQGNITLQSIYVITPFNAVKTALIELLKETDLPAIQQPVIKITPEEVNHWAKHKIGTVNTFQGKENDTVIFVLGCSIGEEGGAQWAASKPNLVNVALTRAKKYIFVIGNPDVWGHLPSFSDVANTLPKEIGTLE
;
A
#
# COMPACT_ATOMS: atom_id res chain seq x y z
N MET A 1 2.06 -4.06 39.60
CA MET A 1 2.83 -4.08 38.34
C MET A 1 2.44 -5.35 37.60
N ASN A 2 1.62 -5.24 36.56
CA ASN A 2 1.24 -6.39 35.75
C ASN A 2 2.35 -6.61 34.72
N ASN A 3 3.30 -7.51 35.01
CA ASN A 3 4.24 -7.95 33.99
C ASN A 3 3.46 -8.76 32.95
N PRO A 4 3.46 -8.37 31.67
CA PRO A 4 2.81 -9.16 30.64
C PRO A 4 3.50 -10.53 30.57
N ILE A 5 2.77 -11.59 30.93
CA ILE A 5 3.25 -12.96 30.83
C ILE A 5 3.37 -13.28 29.34
N TRP A 6 4.60 -13.46 28.88
CA TRP A 6 4.89 -13.80 27.50
C TRP A 6 4.77 -15.32 27.32
N ILE A 7 3.70 -15.76 26.68
CA ILE A 7 3.43 -17.17 26.37
C ILE A 7 3.62 -17.37 24.87
N GLY A 8 4.78 -17.93 24.47
CA GLY A 8 5.06 -18.29 23.08
C GLY A 8 6.55 -18.43 22.81
N ILE A 9 6.92 -18.87 21.60
CA ILE A 9 8.27 -18.67 21.04
C ILE A 9 8.04 -17.79 19.81
N LEU A 10 8.53 -16.55 19.83
CA LEU A 10 8.52 -15.72 18.63
C LEU A 10 9.44 -16.37 17.59
N LEU A 11 9.01 -16.38 16.33
CA LEU A 11 9.91 -16.66 15.21
C LEU A 11 10.56 -15.34 14.81
N TRP A 12 11.89 -15.27 14.90
CA TRP A 12 12.64 -14.02 14.67
C TRP A 12 13.14 -13.94 13.23
N VAL A 13 13.17 -15.08 12.52
CA VAL A 13 13.67 -15.15 11.15
C VAL A 13 12.57 -14.79 10.17
N HIS A 14 12.85 -13.81 9.30
CA HIS A 14 11.97 -13.34 8.23
C HIS A 14 12.55 -13.65 6.85
N ARG A 15 11.69 -13.88 5.87
CA ARG A 15 12.09 -14.31 4.52
C ARG A 15 11.23 -13.77 3.38
N HIS A 16 10.31 -12.84 3.69
CA HIS A 16 9.20 -12.53 2.78
C HIS A 16 9.36 -11.17 2.09
N CYS A 17 9.72 -10.14 2.84
CA CYS A 17 9.78 -8.78 2.32
C CYS A 17 11.18 -8.21 2.46
N ILE A 18 11.59 -7.47 1.44
CA ILE A 18 12.88 -6.77 1.37
C ILE A 18 12.75 -5.33 1.87
N GLU A 19 13.80 -4.53 1.74
CA GLU A 19 13.77 -3.12 2.13
C GLU A 19 12.89 -2.26 1.19
N PRO A 20 12.21 -1.21 1.72
CA PRO A 20 12.23 -0.74 3.10
C PRO A 20 11.21 -1.46 4.03
N MET A 21 10.39 -2.38 3.49
CA MET A 21 9.30 -3.00 4.25
C MET A 21 9.80 -3.81 5.44
N PHE A 22 10.93 -4.51 5.28
CA PHE A 22 11.53 -5.30 6.37
C PHE A 22 11.89 -4.42 7.57
N SER A 23 12.74 -3.39 7.38
CA SER A 23 13.16 -2.52 8.47
C SER A 23 11.98 -1.75 9.07
N LEU A 24 11.04 -1.27 8.24
CA LEU A 24 9.83 -0.61 8.72
C LEU A 24 8.99 -1.54 9.62
N ALA A 25 8.68 -2.76 9.19
CA ALA A 25 7.88 -3.69 9.99
C ALA A 25 8.60 -4.13 11.27
N ASN A 26 9.91 -4.39 11.17
CA ASN A 26 10.75 -4.86 12.27
C ASN A 26 10.87 -3.82 13.39
N ASN A 27 11.20 -2.58 13.04
CA ASN A 27 11.36 -1.49 14.01
C ASN A 27 10.05 -1.19 14.73
N ARG A 28 8.93 -1.24 14.00
CA ARG A 28 7.61 -0.85 14.52
C ARG A 28 6.95 -1.91 15.41
N THR A 29 7.12 -3.18 15.07
CA THR A 29 6.32 -4.27 15.68
C THR A 29 7.16 -5.19 16.54
N TYR A 30 8.41 -5.39 16.15
CA TYR A 30 9.29 -6.38 16.74
C TYR A 30 10.45 -5.74 17.52
N ASN A 31 10.51 -4.41 17.61
CA ASN A 31 11.58 -3.66 18.28
C ASN A 31 12.97 -3.98 17.70
N GLY A 32 13.08 -4.13 16.38
CA GLY A 32 14.34 -4.42 15.69
C GLY A 32 14.85 -5.85 15.89
N ARG A 33 14.04 -6.72 16.50
CA ARG A 33 14.45 -8.09 16.87
C ARG A 33 14.39 -9.08 15.71
N MET A 34 13.65 -8.82 14.64
CA MET A 34 13.65 -9.71 13.48
C MET A 34 15.01 -9.71 12.78
N ILE A 35 15.40 -10.88 12.28
CA ILE A 35 16.59 -11.11 11.47
C ILE A 35 16.11 -11.61 10.11
N HIS A 36 16.65 -11.06 9.02
CA HIS A 36 16.34 -11.57 7.69
C HIS A 36 17.14 -12.85 7.41
N ALA A 37 16.52 -13.84 6.77
CA ALA A 37 17.15 -15.11 6.40
C ALA A 37 18.21 -14.94 5.30
N ASP A 38 17.88 -14.11 4.31
CA ASP A 38 18.79 -13.74 3.22
C ASP A 38 19.80 -12.67 3.63
N SER A 39 20.87 -12.50 2.85
CA SER A 39 21.92 -11.53 3.14
C SER A 39 21.43 -10.09 2.95
N LYS A 40 22.18 -9.12 3.49
CA LYS A 40 21.86 -7.69 3.31
C LYS A 40 21.84 -7.26 1.84
N ASP A 41 22.68 -7.89 1.01
CA ASP A 41 22.78 -7.58 -0.42
C ASP A 41 21.57 -8.14 -1.20
N ASP A 42 20.96 -9.21 -0.70
CA ASP A 42 19.79 -9.85 -1.33
C ASP A 42 18.47 -9.13 -1.05
N ILE A 43 18.43 -8.28 0.00
CA ILE A 43 17.22 -7.60 0.46
C ILE A 43 17.22 -6.09 0.21
N LEU A 44 18.08 -5.62 -0.68
CA LEU A 44 18.19 -4.21 -1.00
C LEU A 44 16.88 -3.63 -1.56
N ASN A 45 16.68 -2.34 -1.33
CA ASN A 45 15.55 -1.61 -1.89
C ASN A 45 15.64 -1.58 -3.43
N LEU A 46 14.68 -2.24 -4.08
CA LEU A 46 14.63 -2.37 -5.53
C LEU A 46 13.98 -1.16 -6.20
N SER A 47 14.19 -1.04 -7.50
CA SER A 47 13.51 -0.07 -8.33
C SER A 47 13.05 -0.71 -9.63
N ILE A 48 11.87 -0.31 -10.10
CA ILE A 48 11.31 -0.77 -11.37
C ILE A 48 11.93 0.09 -12.49
N ASN A 49 12.54 -0.58 -13.46
CA ASN A 49 13.26 0.03 -14.59
C ASN A 49 14.28 1.10 -14.17
N ASN A 50 14.94 0.93 -13.02
CA ASN A 50 15.91 1.89 -12.45
C ASN A 50 15.35 3.30 -12.22
N LYS A 51 14.03 3.47 -12.19
CA LYS A 51 13.36 4.79 -12.10
C LYS A 51 12.34 4.85 -10.98
N LEU A 52 11.45 3.87 -10.91
CA LEU A 52 10.33 3.89 -9.96
C LEU A 52 10.70 3.12 -8.69
N LYS A 53 10.90 3.85 -7.60
CA LYS A 53 11.20 3.29 -6.27
C LYS A 53 9.95 3.28 -5.39
N ASN A 54 10.00 2.55 -4.29
CA ASN A 54 9.03 2.64 -3.20
C ASN A 54 8.87 4.12 -2.78
N HIS A 55 7.64 4.63 -2.76
CA HIS A 55 7.35 6.04 -2.44
C HIS A 55 5.92 6.23 -1.93
N GLU A 56 5.69 7.38 -1.30
CA GLU A 56 4.38 7.91 -0.96
C GLU A 56 3.93 8.89 -2.06
N VAL A 57 2.77 8.64 -2.66
CA VAL A 57 2.06 9.55 -3.56
C VAL A 57 1.23 10.51 -2.71
N VAL A 58 1.64 11.77 -2.71
CA VAL A 58 1.00 12.86 -1.98
C VAL A 58 -0.28 13.26 -2.71
N SER A 59 -1.42 12.81 -2.20
CA SER A 59 -2.74 13.01 -2.81
C SER A 59 -3.59 13.90 -1.91
N LYS A 60 -3.92 15.12 -2.36
CA LYS A 60 -4.51 16.17 -1.50
C LYS A 60 -5.95 16.58 -1.83
N GLY A 61 -6.66 15.83 -2.67
CA GLY A 61 -8.04 16.15 -3.03
C GLY A 61 -9.03 15.88 -1.91
N ASN A 62 -10.02 16.76 -1.75
CA ASN A 62 -11.07 16.64 -0.74
C ASN A 62 -12.40 16.11 -1.32
N THR A 63 -12.56 16.10 -2.64
CA THR A 63 -13.77 15.61 -3.31
C THR A 63 -13.89 14.10 -3.15
N GLY A 64 -15.08 13.64 -2.81
CA GLY A 64 -15.40 12.21 -2.74
C GLY A 64 -16.56 11.95 -1.78
N ASN A 65 -16.72 10.68 -1.39
CA ASN A 65 -17.81 10.23 -0.53
C ASN A 65 -17.29 9.36 0.60
N LYS A 66 -17.78 9.56 1.83
CA LYS A 66 -17.29 8.90 3.05
C LYS A 66 -15.77 9.07 3.15
N GLN A 67 -15.01 7.98 3.33
CA GLN A 67 -13.54 8.02 3.36
C GLN A 67 -12.88 8.01 1.97
N TYR A 68 -13.63 7.81 0.89
CA TYR A 68 -13.06 7.80 -0.46
C TYR A 68 -12.83 9.21 -1.00
N ARG A 69 -11.73 9.39 -1.73
CA ARG A 69 -11.37 10.64 -2.41
C ARG A 69 -11.06 10.38 -3.87
N ASP A 70 -11.56 11.24 -4.75
CA ASP A 70 -11.42 11.10 -6.20
C ASP A 70 -9.95 11.20 -6.63
N SER A 71 -9.20 12.14 -6.04
CA SER A 71 -7.74 12.25 -6.17
C SER A 71 -7.00 10.92 -5.92
N HIS A 72 -7.38 10.17 -4.88
CA HIS A 72 -6.75 8.89 -4.57
C HIS A 72 -7.01 7.84 -5.66
N GLY A 73 -8.21 7.85 -6.25
CA GLY A 73 -8.56 7.00 -7.39
C GLY A 73 -7.75 7.36 -8.64
N LYS A 74 -7.66 8.66 -8.97
CA LYS A 74 -6.85 9.16 -10.09
C LYS A 74 -5.38 8.78 -9.94
N ASP A 75 -4.82 8.97 -8.75
CA ASP A 75 -3.44 8.61 -8.43
C ASP A 75 -3.19 7.12 -8.49
N LEU A 76 -4.16 6.29 -8.08
CA LEU A 76 -4.09 4.85 -8.25
C LEU A 76 -4.00 4.47 -9.72
N LEU A 77 -4.86 5.04 -10.57
CA LEU A 77 -4.84 4.75 -12.01
C LEU A 77 -3.52 5.16 -12.68
N MET A 78 -2.99 6.33 -12.31
CA MET A 78 -1.70 6.81 -12.80
C MET A 78 -0.54 5.91 -12.35
N LEU A 79 -0.53 5.51 -11.08
CA LEU A 79 0.48 4.60 -10.54
C LEU A 79 0.40 3.22 -11.20
N LEU A 80 -0.80 2.65 -11.36
CA LEU A 80 -0.99 1.38 -12.07
C LEU A 80 -0.45 1.45 -13.49
N SER A 81 -0.74 2.53 -14.24
CA SER A 81 -0.20 2.74 -15.58
C SER A 81 1.34 2.75 -15.58
N ARG A 82 1.98 3.48 -14.66
CA ARG A 82 3.44 3.52 -14.52
C ARG A 82 4.04 2.16 -14.18
N LEU A 83 3.40 1.40 -13.29
CA LEU A 83 3.84 0.06 -12.91
C LEU A 83 3.77 -0.90 -14.10
N MET A 84 2.70 -0.84 -14.89
CA MET A 84 2.51 -1.68 -16.08
C MET A 84 3.51 -1.32 -17.20
N GLN A 85 3.79 -0.03 -17.41
CA GLN A 85 4.90 0.42 -18.28
C GLN A 85 6.27 -0.08 -17.76
N GLY A 86 6.36 -0.32 -16.46
CA GLY A 86 7.46 -0.96 -15.77
C GLY A 86 7.53 -2.48 -15.90
N ASN A 87 6.70 -3.11 -16.74
CA ASN A 87 6.53 -4.57 -16.87
C ASN A 87 6.03 -5.27 -15.59
N ILE A 88 5.38 -4.53 -14.66
CA ILE A 88 4.70 -5.13 -13.52
C ILE A 88 3.28 -5.54 -13.94
N THR A 89 2.96 -6.83 -13.79
CA THR A 89 1.63 -7.36 -14.14
C THR A 89 0.62 -7.05 -13.04
N LEU A 90 -0.65 -6.79 -13.38
CA LEU A 90 -1.68 -6.56 -12.37
C LEU A 90 -1.76 -7.69 -11.34
N GLN A 91 -1.61 -8.96 -11.77
CA GLN A 91 -1.68 -10.10 -10.86
C GLN A 91 -0.65 -10.07 -9.72
N SER A 92 0.47 -9.40 -9.94
CA SER A 92 1.55 -9.18 -8.98
C SER A 92 1.32 -8.00 -8.02
N ILE A 93 0.19 -7.29 -8.16
CA ILE A 93 -0.19 -6.12 -7.37
C ILE A 93 -1.39 -6.46 -6.47
N TYR A 94 -1.29 -6.07 -5.20
CA TYR A 94 -2.43 -5.89 -4.31
C TYR A 94 -2.71 -4.41 -4.09
N VAL A 95 -3.99 -4.03 -4.02
CA VAL A 95 -4.42 -2.74 -3.49
C VAL A 95 -5.07 -2.97 -2.14
N ILE A 96 -4.49 -2.39 -1.10
CA ILE A 96 -4.96 -2.52 0.28
C ILE A 96 -5.51 -1.17 0.72
N THR A 97 -6.57 -1.18 1.52
CA THR A 97 -7.12 0.03 2.14
C THR A 97 -7.69 -0.27 3.54
N PRO A 98 -7.70 0.69 4.48
CA PRO A 98 -8.38 0.48 5.76
C PRO A 98 -9.91 0.45 5.67
N PHE A 99 -10.50 0.96 4.57
CA PHE A 99 -11.93 1.24 4.51
C PHE A 99 -12.65 0.45 3.43
N ASN A 100 -13.80 -0.14 3.79
CA ASN A 100 -14.70 -0.77 2.82
C ASN A 100 -15.23 0.24 1.80
N ALA A 101 -15.49 1.50 2.19
CA ALA A 101 -15.95 2.54 1.27
C ALA A 101 -14.92 2.83 0.17
N VAL A 102 -13.64 2.95 0.53
CA VAL A 102 -12.54 3.12 -0.43
C VAL A 102 -12.42 1.89 -1.32
N LYS A 103 -12.46 0.68 -0.76
CA LYS A 103 -12.41 -0.57 -1.54
C LYS A 103 -13.50 -0.60 -2.61
N THR A 104 -14.75 -0.34 -2.23
CA THR A 104 -15.90 -0.39 -3.14
C THR A 104 -15.76 0.66 -4.25
N ALA A 105 -15.45 1.91 -3.88
CA ALA A 105 -15.29 3.00 -4.83
C ALA A 105 -14.15 2.75 -5.84
N LEU A 106 -13.01 2.19 -5.40
CA LEU A 106 -11.91 1.85 -6.30
C LEU A 106 -12.30 0.74 -7.29
N ILE A 107 -13.03 -0.28 -6.83
CA ILE A 107 -13.52 -1.35 -7.71
C ILE A 107 -14.52 -0.81 -8.74
N GLU A 108 -15.38 0.13 -8.35
CA GLU A 108 -16.32 0.80 -9.25
C GLU A 108 -15.59 1.67 -10.27
N LEU A 109 -14.65 2.51 -9.83
CA LEU A 109 -13.80 3.33 -10.70
C LEU A 109 -13.10 2.49 -11.78
N LEU A 110 -12.55 1.33 -11.41
CA LEU A 110 -11.84 0.45 -12.33
C LEU A 110 -12.74 -0.28 -13.33
N LYS A 111 -14.03 -0.46 -13.00
CA LYS A 111 -15.01 -1.00 -13.95
C LYS A 111 -15.38 0.02 -15.03
N GLU A 112 -15.42 1.30 -14.65
CA GLU A 112 -15.79 2.42 -15.52
C GLU A 112 -14.60 2.96 -16.32
N THR A 113 -13.38 2.68 -15.86
CA THR A 113 -12.15 3.14 -16.51
C THR A 113 -11.65 2.13 -17.55
N ASP A 114 -11.46 2.58 -18.78
CA ASP A 114 -10.71 1.83 -19.80
C ASP A 114 -9.20 1.90 -19.51
N LEU A 115 -8.76 1.16 -18.49
CA LEU A 115 -7.35 0.95 -18.17
C LEU A 115 -6.50 0.45 -19.37
N PRO A 116 -7.02 -0.44 -20.24
CA PRO A 116 -6.37 -0.81 -21.49
C PRO A 116 -6.09 0.38 -22.43
N ALA A 117 -6.98 1.36 -22.55
CA ALA A 117 -6.75 2.55 -23.39
C ALA A 117 -5.64 3.47 -22.86
N ILE A 118 -5.33 3.41 -21.56
CA ILE A 118 -4.23 4.17 -20.93
C ILE A 118 -2.86 3.48 -21.18
N GLN A 119 -2.85 2.28 -21.77
CA GLN A 119 -1.63 1.53 -22.06
C GLN A 119 -1.07 1.85 -23.45
N GLN A 120 0.22 2.18 -23.50
CA GLN A 120 1.02 2.01 -24.71
C GLN A 120 1.31 0.50 -24.93
N PRO A 121 1.59 0.04 -26.17
CA PRO A 121 1.15 -1.26 -26.70
C PRO A 121 1.91 -2.51 -26.22
N VAL A 122 2.55 -2.48 -25.04
CA VAL A 122 3.47 -3.54 -24.58
C VAL A 122 2.73 -4.71 -23.90
N ILE A 123 1.60 -4.46 -23.23
CA ILE A 123 0.79 -5.50 -22.57
C ILE A 123 -0.66 -5.25 -22.95
N LYS A 124 -1.34 -6.22 -23.57
CA LYS A 124 -2.79 -6.15 -23.78
C LYS A 124 -3.47 -6.82 -22.59
N ILE A 125 -4.17 -6.04 -21.77
CA ILE A 125 -5.07 -6.56 -20.75
C ILE A 125 -6.51 -6.32 -21.18
N THR A 126 -7.42 -7.25 -20.90
CA THR A 126 -8.85 -7.06 -21.22
C THR A 126 -9.59 -6.39 -20.06
N PRO A 127 -10.73 -5.72 -20.32
CA PRO A 127 -11.61 -5.23 -19.27
C PRO A 127 -12.05 -6.33 -18.28
N GLU A 128 -12.26 -7.56 -18.75
CA GLU A 128 -12.62 -8.71 -17.89
C GLU A 128 -11.48 -9.08 -16.94
N GLU A 129 -10.24 -9.06 -17.41
CA GLU A 129 -9.06 -9.32 -16.59
C GLU A 129 -8.87 -8.23 -15.52
N VAL A 130 -9.08 -6.96 -15.88
CA VAL A 130 -9.07 -5.83 -14.92
C VAL A 130 -10.16 -6.01 -13.88
N ASN A 131 -11.39 -6.32 -14.29
CA ASN A 131 -12.52 -6.53 -13.39
C ASN A 131 -12.31 -7.72 -12.45
N HIS A 132 -11.80 -8.82 -12.98
CA HIS A 132 -11.46 -10.00 -12.21
C HIS A 132 -10.35 -9.69 -11.20
N TRP A 133 -9.30 -8.99 -11.63
CA TRP A 133 -8.23 -8.52 -10.75
C TRP A 133 -8.79 -7.62 -9.64
N ALA A 134 -9.52 -6.57 -9.99
CA ALA A 134 -10.06 -5.59 -9.05
C ALA A 134 -10.90 -6.28 -7.94
N LYS A 135 -11.75 -7.24 -8.33
CA LYS A 135 -12.60 -7.99 -7.39
C LYS A 135 -11.81 -8.82 -6.36
N HIS A 136 -10.65 -9.35 -6.72
CA HIS A 136 -9.90 -10.31 -5.88
C HIS A 136 -8.62 -9.75 -5.27
N LYS A 137 -8.10 -8.66 -5.83
CA LYS A 137 -6.79 -8.07 -5.51
C LYS A 137 -6.91 -6.67 -4.91
N ILE A 138 -8.13 -6.13 -4.80
CA ILE A 138 -8.45 -4.92 -4.05
C ILE A 138 -9.26 -5.29 -2.81
N GLY A 139 -8.76 -4.93 -1.64
CA GLY A 139 -9.35 -5.40 -0.40
C GLY A 139 -8.96 -4.57 0.80
N THR A 140 -9.64 -4.86 1.91
CA THR A 140 -9.20 -4.36 3.20
C THR A 140 -8.08 -5.21 3.77
N VAL A 141 -7.43 -4.75 4.84
CA VAL A 141 -6.39 -5.50 5.55
C VAL A 141 -6.78 -6.96 5.85
N ASN A 142 -8.02 -7.23 6.22
CA ASN A 142 -8.52 -8.58 6.50
C ASN A 142 -8.62 -9.48 5.25
N THR A 143 -8.71 -8.89 4.05
CA THR A 143 -8.84 -9.64 2.78
C THR A 143 -7.55 -10.43 2.45
N PHE A 144 -6.41 -9.93 2.92
CA PHE A 144 -5.08 -10.44 2.57
C PHE A 144 -4.37 -11.13 3.73
N GLN A 145 -5.09 -11.51 4.80
CA GLN A 145 -4.48 -12.24 5.91
C GLN A 145 -3.83 -13.55 5.41
N GLY A 146 -2.54 -13.72 5.69
CA GLY A 146 -1.76 -14.90 5.26
C GLY A 146 -1.44 -14.95 3.76
N LYS A 147 -1.80 -13.92 2.97
CA LYS A 147 -1.46 -13.80 1.55
C LYS A 147 -0.31 -12.81 1.36
N GLU A 148 0.38 -12.84 0.24
CA GLU A 148 1.47 -11.90 -0.06
C GLU A 148 1.58 -11.74 -1.57
N ASN A 149 2.10 -10.60 -2.01
CA ASN A 149 2.32 -10.32 -3.43
C ASN A 149 3.58 -9.47 -3.63
N ASP A 150 4.09 -9.43 -4.86
CA ASP A 150 5.32 -8.72 -5.16
C ASP A 150 5.17 -7.21 -4.86
N THR A 151 4.02 -6.64 -5.19
CA THR A 151 3.73 -5.21 -5.02
C THR A 151 2.46 -5.01 -4.19
N VAL A 152 2.51 -4.05 -3.26
CA VAL A 152 1.33 -3.51 -2.57
C VAL A 152 1.21 -2.02 -2.84
N ILE A 153 0.00 -1.57 -3.15
CA ILE A 153 -0.40 -0.17 -3.16
C ILE A 153 -1.36 0.03 -1.99
N PHE A 154 -0.98 0.84 -1.01
CA PHE A 154 -1.79 1.11 0.17
C PHE A 154 -2.53 2.44 0.02
N VAL A 155 -3.83 2.38 -0.25
CA VAL A 155 -4.68 3.55 -0.50
C VAL A 155 -5.42 3.93 0.78
N LEU A 156 -5.06 5.07 1.34
CA LEU A 156 -5.44 5.43 2.71
C LEU A 156 -6.86 5.97 2.80
N GLY A 157 -7.27 6.87 1.90
CA GLY A 157 -8.55 7.59 2.03
C GLY A 157 -8.47 8.75 3.03
N CYS A 158 -9.62 9.32 3.36
CA CYS A 158 -9.80 10.51 4.21
C CYS A 158 -9.18 11.79 3.63
N SER A 159 -9.65 12.94 4.12
CA SER A 159 -9.20 14.28 3.75
C SER A 159 -9.10 15.16 4.98
N ILE A 160 -8.46 16.31 4.81
CA ILE A 160 -8.42 17.37 5.82
C ILE A 160 -9.87 17.76 6.17
N GLY A 161 -10.16 17.87 7.47
CA GLY A 161 -11.51 18.16 7.98
C GLY A 161 -12.41 16.92 8.14
N GLU A 162 -12.05 15.76 7.58
CA GLU A 162 -12.78 14.49 7.74
C GLU A 162 -11.87 13.37 8.27
N GLU A 163 -11.07 13.71 9.28
CA GLU A 163 -9.94 12.90 9.77
C GLU A 163 -10.35 11.79 10.76
N GLY A 164 -11.59 11.81 11.27
CA GLY A 164 -12.06 10.83 12.25
C GLY A 164 -11.91 9.38 11.78
N GLY A 165 -12.06 9.14 10.46
CA GLY A 165 -11.79 7.83 9.85
C GLY A 165 -10.31 7.44 9.94
N ALA A 166 -9.40 8.38 9.66
CA ALA A 166 -7.96 8.16 9.72
C ALA A 166 -7.49 7.90 11.15
N GLN A 167 -7.98 8.68 12.11
CA GLN A 167 -7.69 8.48 13.54
C GLN A 167 -8.17 7.10 14.03
N TRP A 168 -9.39 6.70 13.66
CA TRP A 168 -9.89 5.36 13.95
C TRP A 168 -9.01 4.27 13.34
N ALA A 169 -8.64 4.40 12.06
CA ALA A 169 -7.82 3.42 11.37
C ALA A 169 -6.42 3.30 11.99
N ALA A 170 -5.79 4.43 12.35
CA ALA A 170 -4.49 4.48 13.01
C ALA A 170 -4.51 3.90 14.43
N SER A 171 -5.65 3.95 15.12
CA SER A 171 -5.82 3.29 16.43
C SER A 171 -5.86 1.77 16.35
N LYS A 172 -6.13 1.19 15.17
CA LYS A 172 -6.20 -0.27 15.02
C LYS A 172 -4.79 -0.85 15.01
N PRO A 173 -4.52 -1.90 15.82
CA PRO A 173 -3.20 -2.50 15.86
C PRO A 173 -2.85 -3.08 14.49
N ASN A 174 -1.59 -2.91 14.09
CA ASN A 174 -0.96 -3.59 12.96
C ASN A 174 -1.49 -3.28 11.56
N LEU A 175 -2.34 -2.28 11.34
CA LEU A 175 -2.85 -1.95 10.00
C LEU A 175 -1.71 -1.71 9.00
N VAL A 176 -0.77 -0.83 9.35
CA VAL A 176 0.42 -0.52 8.55
C VAL A 176 1.32 -1.74 8.42
N ASN A 177 1.52 -2.49 9.49
CA ASN A 177 2.35 -3.69 9.48
C ASN A 177 1.79 -4.75 8.54
N VAL A 178 0.47 -4.90 8.45
CA VAL A 178 -0.13 -5.78 7.45
C VAL A 178 0.20 -5.25 6.06
N ALA A 179 -0.08 -3.99 5.73
CA ALA A 179 0.24 -3.45 4.40
C ALA A 179 1.70 -3.67 4.00
N LEU A 180 2.65 -3.39 4.91
CA LEU A 180 4.09 -3.58 4.69
C LEU A 180 4.47 -5.06 4.49
N THR A 181 3.96 -5.96 5.33
CA THR A 181 4.33 -7.39 5.29
C THR A 181 3.62 -8.17 4.18
N ARG A 182 2.63 -7.57 3.49
CA ARG A 182 2.03 -8.15 2.29
C ARG A 182 2.84 -7.88 1.01
N ALA A 183 3.72 -6.87 1.02
CA ALA A 183 4.60 -6.54 -0.09
C ALA A 183 5.92 -7.31 0.02
N LYS A 184 6.26 -8.11 -0.99
CA LYS A 184 7.56 -8.77 -1.05
C LYS A 184 8.66 -7.82 -1.51
N LYS A 185 8.39 -7.03 -2.56
CA LYS A 185 9.40 -6.25 -3.28
C LYS A 185 9.09 -4.75 -3.29
N TYR A 186 7.83 -4.39 -3.48
CA TYR A 186 7.44 -2.99 -3.66
C TYR A 186 6.24 -2.59 -2.79
N ILE A 187 6.34 -1.41 -2.18
CA ILE A 187 5.28 -0.72 -1.45
C ILE A 187 5.12 0.69 -2.00
N PHE A 188 3.87 1.05 -2.28
CA PHE A 188 3.46 2.40 -2.60
C PHE A 188 2.34 2.81 -1.65
N VAL A 189 2.33 4.07 -1.22
CA VAL A 189 1.28 4.60 -0.34
C VAL A 189 0.61 5.76 -1.04
N ILE A 190 -0.72 5.76 -1.12
CA ILE A 190 -1.49 6.87 -1.70
C ILE A 190 -2.36 7.47 -0.60
N GLY A 191 -2.14 8.74 -0.30
CA GLY A 191 -2.96 9.47 0.65
C GLY A 191 -2.45 10.88 0.92
N ASN A 192 -3.18 11.60 1.76
CA ASN A 192 -2.80 12.94 2.17
C ASN A 192 -1.85 12.88 3.39
N PRO A 193 -0.56 13.26 3.27
CA PRO A 193 0.37 13.25 4.39
C PRO A 193 -0.01 14.21 5.51
N ASP A 194 -0.79 15.25 5.22
CA ASP A 194 -1.27 16.20 6.23
C ASP A 194 -2.29 15.54 7.17
N VAL A 195 -3.04 14.54 6.65
CA VAL A 195 -4.00 13.73 7.42
C VAL A 195 -3.31 12.57 8.14
N TRP A 196 -2.38 11.88 7.47
CA TRP A 196 -1.84 10.60 7.96
C TRP A 196 -0.45 10.69 8.57
N GLY A 197 0.41 11.58 8.09
CA GLY A 197 1.84 11.59 8.41
C GLY A 197 2.14 11.86 9.89
N HIS A 198 1.22 12.47 10.62
CA HIS A 198 1.34 12.72 12.06
C HIS A 198 0.69 11.64 12.93
N LEU A 199 -0.07 10.72 12.33
CA LEU A 199 -0.79 9.69 13.08
C LEU A 199 0.15 8.57 13.54
N PRO A 200 -0.13 7.96 14.71
CA PRO A 200 0.61 6.80 15.17
C PRO A 200 0.63 5.73 14.08
N SER A 201 1.81 5.18 13.88
CA SER A 201 2.10 4.17 12.88
C SER A 201 2.29 4.59 11.42
N PHE A 202 1.94 5.82 11.07
CA PHE A 202 2.09 6.33 9.71
C PHE A 202 3.29 7.27 9.57
N SER A 203 3.70 7.91 10.68
CA SER A 203 4.87 8.79 10.73
C SER A 203 6.15 8.13 10.22
N ASP A 204 6.45 6.89 10.64
CA ASP A 204 7.68 6.21 10.21
C ASP A 204 7.68 5.90 8.70
N VAL A 205 6.51 5.58 8.15
CA VAL A 205 6.34 5.35 6.71
C VAL A 205 6.56 6.66 5.95
N ALA A 206 5.93 7.74 6.41
CA ALA A 206 6.05 9.07 5.81
C ALA A 206 7.47 9.66 5.91
N ASN A 207 8.25 9.24 6.91
CA ASN A 207 9.65 9.64 7.10
C ASN A 207 10.65 8.77 6.31
N THR A 208 10.27 7.53 5.97
CA THR A 208 11.15 6.57 5.29
C THR A 208 10.95 6.57 3.79
N LEU A 209 9.70 6.65 3.33
CA LEU A 209 9.39 6.65 1.91
C LEU A 209 9.60 8.06 1.33
N PRO A 210 10.30 8.18 0.20
CA PRO A 210 10.33 9.44 -0.53
C PRO A 210 8.90 9.83 -0.96
N LYS A 211 8.66 11.13 -1.09
CA LYS A 211 7.35 11.67 -1.49
C LYS A 211 7.37 12.07 -2.95
N GLU A 212 6.35 11.67 -3.69
CA GLU A 212 6.08 12.11 -5.06
C GLU A 212 4.72 12.82 -5.09
N ILE A 213 4.64 13.98 -5.74
CA ILE A 213 3.39 14.74 -5.81
C ILE A 213 2.44 14.00 -6.76
N GLY A 214 1.24 13.67 -6.25
CA GLY A 214 0.17 13.07 -7.04
C GLY A 214 -0.53 14.09 -7.94
N THR A 215 -1.67 13.70 -8.49
CA THR A 215 -2.54 14.60 -9.25
C THR A 215 -3.07 15.68 -8.32
N LEU A 216 -2.86 16.94 -8.73
CA LEU A 216 -3.51 18.07 -8.09
C LEU A 216 -4.96 18.11 -8.59
N GLU A 217 -5.90 18.03 -7.67
CA GLU A 217 -7.29 18.43 -7.91
C GLU A 217 -7.48 19.92 -7.62
#